data_AF-A0A954F2Q7-F1
#
_entry.id   AF-A0A954F2Q7-F1
#
_cell.length_a   1.000
_cell.length_b   1.000
_cell.length_c   1.000
_cell.angle_alpha   90.00
_cell.angle_beta   90.00
_cell.angle_gamma   90.00
#
_symmetry.space_group_name_H-M   'P 1'
#
loop_
_entity.id
_entity.type
_entity.pdbx_description
1 polymer ?
#
loop_
_entity_poly.entity_id
_entity_poly.type
_entity_poly.pdbx_seq_one_letter_code
_entity_poly.pdbx_strand_id
1 'polypeptide(L)'
;MNRSVIPNVPLSRRSFVAGGLVGLLGSRCSLARDQQQNRKAQIAITLDLEMSRMYPERDNLEWDYQKGNLNAPTKNYSLDAARLASERGGTIHFFCVGRVLEQADIRWLQEIAELGHPIGNHTYDHVNVWARKAEETQYRFTRSPWLIRGKTAHQVIQENIRMTTLAMRDRAGIEPNGFRTPGGSNAALTGREDLQQLLLDEGFTWVSSKYPAHKTNTPGEMPTPDVFASILAAHEQAQPFVYPTGLIEIPMSPISDVGAFRTGRWELNDFLKSV
;
A
#
# COMPACT_ATOMS: atom_id res chain seq x y z
N MET A 1 23.09 -85.71 -19.15
CA MET A 1 22.84 -84.78 -20.26
C MET A 1 22.33 -83.47 -19.70
N ASN A 2 22.92 -82.37 -20.16
CA ASN A 2 22.61 -80.94 -19.92
C ASN A 2 22.59 -80.39 -18.49
N ARG A 3 23.79 -79.96 -18.05
CA ARG A 3 23.96 -78.82 -17.13
C ARG A 3 23.58 -77.54 -17.88
N SER A 4 22.61 -76.78 -17.37
CA SER A 4 22.37 -75.41 -17.81
C SER A 4 22.77 -74.47 -16.67
N VAL A 5 23.78 -73.66 -16.95
CA VAL A 5 24.37 -72.66 -16.04
C VAL A 5 23.54 -71.38 -16.19
N ILE A 6 22.87 -70.94 -15.11
CA ILE A 6 22.30 -69.59 -15.05
C ILE A 6 23.39 -68.67 -14.47
N PRO A 7 23.76 -67.56 -15.14
CA PRO A 7 24.75 -66.65 -14.62
C PRO A 7 24.19 -65.86 -13.44
N ASN A 8 24.93 -65.85 -12.33
CA ASN A 8 24.64 -65.01 -11.18
C ASN A 8 25.15 -63.60 -11.48
N VAL A 9 24.28 -62.72 -11.96
CA VAL A 9 24.64 -61.31 -12.20
C VAL A 9 24.57 -60.56 -10.87
N PRO A 10 25.67 -59.97 -10.37
CA PRO A 10 25.61 -59.16 -9.17
C PRO A 10 24.85 -57.87 -9.48
N LEU A 11 23.76 -57.63 -8.74
CA LEU A 11 23.10 -56.33 -8.73
C LEU A 11 24.12 -55.28 -8.28
N SER A 12 24.57 -54.43 -9.21
CA SER A 12 25.49 -53.35 -8.87
C SER A 12 24.79 -52.34 -7.97
N ARG A 13 25.53 -51.74 -7.03
CA ARG A 13 25.06 -50.67 -6.12
C ARG A 13 24.43 -49.46 -6.84
N ARG A 14 24.51 -49.37 -8.17
CA ARG A 14 23.87 -48.31 -8.96
C ARG A 14 22.38 -48.55 -9.28
N SER A 15 21.86 -49.77 -9.12
CA SER A 15 20.44 -50.05 -9.37
C SER A 15 19.50 -49.76 -8.18
N PHE A 16 20.05 -49.40 -7.02
CA PHE A 16 19.26 -49.08 -5.81
C PHE A 16 18.99 -47.57 -5.62
N VAL A 17 19.62 -46.70 -6.41
CA VAL A 17 19.46 -45.23 -6.31
C VAL A 17 18.39 -44.69 -7.27
N ALA A 18 17.98 -45.46 -8.29
CA ALA A 18 16.97 -45.02 -9.25
C ALA A 18 15.52 -45.07 -8.71
N GLY A 19 15.25 -45.79 -7.61
CA GLY A 19 13.92 -45.90 -7.01
C GLY A 19 13.57 -44.80 -5.99
N GLY A 20 14.57 -44.05 -5.50
CA GLY A 20 14.39 -43.09 -4.39
C GLY A 20 14.08 -41.65 -4.80
N LEU A 21 14.25 -41.28 -6.07
CA LEU A 21 14.11 -39.89 -6.54
C LEU A 21 12.74 -39.54 -7.14
N VAL A 22 11.92 -40.54 -7.51
CA VAL A 22 10.60 -40.27 -8.10
C VAL A 22 9.53 -39.99 -7.03
N GLY A 23 9.66 -40.57 -5.83
CA GLY A 23 8.70 -40.36 -4.73
C GLY A 23 8.77 -39.00 -4.04
N LEU A 24 9.94 -38.34 -4.08
CA LEU A 24 10.12 -37.01 -3.44
C LEU A 24 9.69 -35.84 -4.33
N LEU A 25 9.64 -36.03 -5.66
CA LEU A 25 9.14 -35.01 -6.60
C LEU A 25 7.60 -35.07 -6.73
N GLY A 26 6.99 -36.26 -6.69
CA GLY A 26 5.52 -36.41 -6.75
C GLY A 26 4.78 -35.91 -5.50
N SER A 27 5.43 -35.98 -4.34
CA SER A 27 4.85 -35.56 -3.05
C SER A 27 4.83 -34.04 -2.87
N ARG A 28 5.81 -33.31 -3.45
CA ARG A 28 5.82 -31.83 -3.41
C ARG A 28 4.83 -31.20 -4.38
N CYS A 29 4.60 -31.80 -5.55
CA CYS A 29 3.59 -31.30 -6.49
C CYS A 29 2.15 -31.56 -6.01
N SER A 30 1.92 -32.63 -5.25
CA SER A 30 0.58 -32.94 -4.72
C SER A 30 0.21 -32.05 -3.53
N LEU A 31 1.17 -31.70 -2.65
CA LEU A 31 0.94 -30.75 -1.55
C LEU A 31 0.75 -29.30 -2.04
N ALA A 32 1.36 -28.92 -3.17
CA ALA A 32 1.12 -27.62 -3.80
C ALA A 32 -0.25 -27.52 -4.47
N ARG A 33 -0.76 -28.64 -5.02
CA ARG A 33 -2.11 -28.72 -5.61
C ARG A 33 -3.22 -28.74 -4.55
N ASP A 34 -2.98 -29.38 -3.41
CA ASP A 34 -3.99 -29.47 -2.32
C ASP A 34 -4.08 -28.17 -1.48
N GLN A 35 -3.04 -27.32 -1.49
CA GLN A 35 -3.11 -25.95 -0.95
C GLN A 35 -3.83 -24.95 -1.86
N GLN A 36 -4.19 -25.36 -3.07
CA GLN A 36 -5.07 -24.61 -3.96
C GLN A 36 -6.56 -24.87 -3.62
N GLN A 37 -6.86 -25.36 -2.41
CA GLN A 37 -8.20 -25.26 -1.82
C GLN A 37 -8.57 -23.79 -1.65
N ASN A 38 -9.52 -23.31 -2.46
CA ASN A 38 -10.32 -22.08 -2.33
C ASN A 38 -9.79 -21.06 -1.31
N ARG A 39 -8.61 -20.49 -1.56
CA ARG A 39 -8.16 -19.33 -0.78
C ARG A 39 -9.14 -18.21 -1.06
N LYS A 40 -9.98 -17.89 -0.08
CA LYS A 40 -10.84 -16.72 -0.14
C LYS A 40 -9.95 -15.49 -0.36
N ALA A 41 -10.35 -14.62 -1.27
CA ALA A 41 -9.71 -13.34 -1.45
C ALA A 41 -9.61 -12.63 -0.09
N GLN A 42 -8.43 -12.12 0.23
CA GLN A 42 -8.22 -11.30 1.41
C GLN A 42 -8.52 -9.87 1.04
N ILE A 43 -9.31 -9.18 1.86
CA ILE A 43 -9.68 -7.79 1.65
C ILE A 43 -9.01 -6.96 2.74
N ALA A 44 -8.23 -5.96 2.32
CA ALA A 44 -7.67 -4.97 3.23
C ALA A 44 -8.37 -3.63 2.98
N ILE A 45 -9.01 -3.09 4.00
CA ILE A 45 -9.58 -1.74 3.96
C ILE A 45 -8.51 -0.80 4.47
N THR A 46 -8.17 0.22 3.68
CA THR A 46 -7.15 1.20 4.09
C THR A 46 -7.64 2.61 3.86
N LEU A 47 -7.30 3.53 4.77
CA LEU A 47 -7.70 4.94 4.69
C LEU A 47 -6.51 5.85 4.95
N ASP A 48 -6.28 6.81 4.05
CA ASP A 48 -5.23 7.80 4.21
C ASP A 48 -5.79 9.02 4.95
N LEU A 49 -5.26 9.30 6.14
CA LEU A 49 -5.61 10.43 7.00
C LEU A 49 -4.93 11.71 6.51
N GLU A 50 -5.15 12.04 5.24
CA GLU A 50 -4.45 13.14 4.57
C GLU A 50 -5.34 14.37 4.32
N MET A 51 -6.66 14.18 4.25
CA MET A 51 -7.59 15.21 3.76
C MET A 51 -8.30 15.97 4.88
N SER A 52 -8.09 17.30 5.00
CA SER A 52 -9.19 18.30 4.85
C SER A 52 -8.88 19.75 5.30
N ARG A 53 -8.25 20.52 4.41
CA ARG A 53 -8.71 21.89 4.03
C ARG A 53 -8.68 22.12 2.50
N MET A 54 -8.31 21.09 1.76
CA MET A 54 -8.13 21.17 0.32
C MET A 54 -9.43 21.00 -0.50
N TYR A 55 -10.54 20.54 0.07
CA TYR A 55 -11.75 20.30 -0.73
C TYR A 55 -13.06 20.52 0.05
N PRO A 56 -13.27 21.69 0.70
CA PRO A 56 -14.58 21.91 1.31
C PRO A 56 -15.68 21.90 0.23
N GLU A 57 -15.37 22.34 -0.99
CA GLU A 57 -16.33 22.53 -2.07
C GLU A 57 -15.75 22.13 -3.43
N ARG A 58 -16.61 21.62 -4.32
CA ARG A 58 -16.27 21.00 -5.61
C ARG A 58 -15.49 21.92 -6.56
N ASP A 59 -15.70 23.23 -6.46
CA ASP A 59 -15.10 24.26 -7.32
C ASP A 59 -13.98 25.05 -6.61
N ASN A 60 -13.63 24.67 -5.37
CA ASN A 60 -12.47 25.25 -4.71
C ASN A 60 -11.19 24.64 -5.30
N LEU A 61 -10.56 25.40 -6.20
CA LEU A 61 -9.28 25.05 -6.82
C LEU A 61 -8.08 25.62 -6.06
N GLU A 62 -8.30 26.42 -5.01
CA GLU A 62 -7.21 26.96 -4.20
C GLU A 62 -6.55 25.82 -3.42
N TRP A 63 -5.33 25.48 -3.84
CA TRP A 63 -4.50 24.58 -3.07
C TRP A 63 -3.91 25.37 -1.89
N ASP A 64 -4.37 25.09 -0.67
CA ASP A 64 -3.94 25.82 0.54
C ASP A 64 -2.68 25.23 1.21
N TYR A 65 -2.19 24.09 0.70
CA TYR A 65 -0.97 23.39 1.14
C TYR A 65 -1.08 22.86 2.58
N GLN A 66 -2.29 22.55 3.06
CA GLN A 66 -2.55 22.10 4.43
C GLN A 66 -2.96 20.62 4.54
N LYS A 67 -2.37 19.72 3.74
CA LYS A 67 -2.57 18.28 3.93
C LYS A 67 -2.23 17.87 5.37
N GLY A 68 -3.05 16.99 5.94
CA GLY A 68 -3.02 16.59 7.35
C GLY A 68 -3.75 17.54 8.32
N ASN A 69 -4.17 18.74 7.90
CA ASN A 69 -5.01 19.62 8.73
C ASN A 69 -6.48 19.20 8.65
N LEU A 70 -6.85 18.08 9.27
CA LEU A 70 -8.19 17.50 9.16
C LEU A 70 -9.25 18.31 9.92
N ASN A 71 -10.43 18.49 9.31
CA ASN A 71 -11.61 19.04 9.93
C ASN A 71 -12.32 18.01 10.85
N ALA A 72 -13.27 18.48 11.66
CA ALA A 72 -14.00 17.61 12.60
C ALA A 72 -14.80 16.49 11.90
N PRO A 73 -15.55 16.74 10.79
CA PRO A 73 -16.23 15.68 10.05
C PRO A 73 -15.31 14.54 9.60
N THR A 74 -14.13 14.83 9.06
CA THR A 74 -13.19 13.78 8.63
C THR A 74 -12.70 12.95 9.82
N LYS A 75 -12.35 13.61 10.94
CA LYS A 75 -11.92 12.89 12.16
C LYS A 75 -13.01 11.96 12.68
N ASN A 76 -14.24 12.47 12.76
CA ASN A 76 -15.39 11.69 13.21
C ASN A 76 -15.64 10.49 12.29
N TYR A 77 -15.62 10.71 10.97
CA TYR A 77 -15.78 9.63 9.99
C TYR A 77 -14.71 8.55 10.15
N SER A 78 -13.44 8.91 10.31
CA SER A 78 -12.35 7.94 10.49
C SER A 78 -12.54 7.10 11.75
N LEU A 79 -12.93 7.72 12.86
CA LEU A 79 -13.17 7.02 14.12
C LEU A 79 -14.44 6.15 14.07
N ASP A 80 -15.53 6.65 13.49
CA ASP A 80 -16.76 5.89 13.34
C ASP A 80 -16.57 4.70 12.40
N ALA A 81 -15.78 4.86 11.32
CA ALA A 81 -15.40 3.75 10.45
C ALA A 81 -14.57 2.68 11.18
N ALA A 82 -13.63 3.10 12.04
CA ALA A 82 -12.87 2.17 12.89
C ALA A 82 -13.79 1.38 13.82
N ARG A 83 -14.64 2.06 14.60
CA ARG A 83 -15.62 1.43 15.49
C ARG A 83 -16.52 0.45 14.75
N LEU A 84 -17.06 0.87 13.60
CA LEU A 84 -17.94 0.06 12.75
C LEU A 84 -17.25 -1.21 12.23
N ALA A 85 -15.96 -1.12 11.90
CA ALA A 85 -15.15 -2.25 11.50
C ALA A 85 -14.89 -3.18 12.70
N SER A 86 -14.48 -2.65 13.86
CA SER A 86 -14.25 -3.44 15.08
C SER A 86 -15.51 -4.22 15.50
N GLU A 87 -16.68 -3.59 15.47
CA GLU A 87 -17.98 -4.21 15.78
C GLU A 87 -18.30 -5.41 14.87
N ARG A 88 -17.78 -5.41 13.64
CA ARG A 88 -17.93 -6.52 12.67
C ARG A 88 -16.76 -7.48 12.67
N GLY A 89 -15.80 -7.34 13.60
CA GLY A 89 -14.59 -8.14 13.65
C GLY A 89 -13.61 -7.86 12.51
N GLY A 90 -13.71 -6.70 11.87
CA GLY A 90 -12.84 -6.25 10.79
C GLY A 90 -11.76 -5.28 11.28
N THR A 91 -10.78 -5.03 10.41
CA THR A 91 -9.68 -4.10 10.68
C THR A 91 -9.47 -3.20 9.47
N ILE A 92 -9.46 -1.90 9.72
CA ILE A 92 -9.00 -0.86 8.79
C ILE A 92 -7.54 -0.54 9.10
N HIS A 93 -6.69 -0.42 8.08
CA HIS A 93 -5.34 0.13 8.22
C HIS A 93 -5.31 1.59 7.78
N PHE A 94 -5.01 2.49 8.71
CA PHE A 94 -4.90 3.92 8.41
C PHE A 94 -3.48 4.32 8.02
N PHE A 95 -3.31 5.40 7.26
CA PHE A 95 -2.00 6.00 7.00
C PHE A 95 -2.01 7.48 7.41
N CYS A 96 -1.11 7.86 8.32
CA CYS A 96 -1.13 9.17 8.95
C CYS A 96 -0.14 10.14 8.28
N VAL A 97 -0.64 11.28 7.81
CA VAL A 97 0.21 12.41 7.44
C VAL A 97 0.71 13.08 8.72
N GLY A 98 2.02 13.29 8.84
CA GLY A 98 2.62 13.77 10.10
C GLY A 98 2.04 15.09 10.61
N ARG A 99 1.60 16.00 9.72
CA ARG A 99 0.92 17.24 10.12
C ARG A 99 -0.41 17.07 10.86
N VAL A 100 -1.04 15.90 10.80
CA VAL A 100 -2.19 15.57 11.67
C VAL A 100 -1.81 15.74 13.14
N LEU A 101 -0.55 15.45 13.50
CA LEU A 101 -0.04 15.44 14.86
C LEU A 101 0.29 16.85 15.38
N GLU A 102 0.25 17.87 14.51
CA GLU A 102 0.33 19.29 14.92
C GLU A 102 -1.00 19.77 15.52
N GLN A 103 -2.10 19.04 15.30
CA GLN A 103 -3.42 19.48 15.76
C GLN A 103 -3.57 19.37 17.28
N ALA A 104 -4.30 20.32 17.86
CA ALA A 104 -4.48 20.41 19.31
C ALA A 104 -5.11 19.14 19.90
N ASP A 105 -6.14 18.58 19.23
CA ASP A 105 -6.80 17.34 19.63
C ASP A 105 -6.55 16.21 18.61
N ILE A 106 -5.89 15.16 19.09
CA ILE A 106 -5.59 13.92 18.37
C ILE A 106 -6.14 12.68 19.08
N ARG A 107 -7.00 12.84 20.11
CA ARG A 107 -7.52 11.69 20.89
C ARG A 107 -8.27 10.69 20.03
N TRP A 108 -8.95 11.16 18.99
CA TRP A 108 -9.61 10.32 17.99
C TRP A 108 -8.64 9.35 17.29
N LEU A 109 -7.40 9.78 17.02
CA LEU A 109 -6.37 8.94 16.40
C LEU A 109 -5.85 7.89 17.39
N GLN A 110 -5.72 8.27 18.66
CA GLN A 110 -5.33 7.35 19.73
C GLN A 110 -6.41 6.31 19.96
N GLU A 111 -7.69 6.70 19.94
CA GLU A 111 -8.81 5.78 20.06
C GLU A 111 -8.87 4.78 18.88
N ILE A 112 -8.57 5.23 17.64
CA ILE A 112 -8.41 4.31 16.50
C ILE A 112 -7.34 3.25 16.80
N ALA A 113 -6.18 3.65 17.35
CA ALA A 113 -5.12 2.71 17.71
C ALA A 113 -5.51 1.78 18.87
N GLU A 114 -6.19 2.29 19.89
CA GLU A 114 -6.71 1.52 21.03
C GLU A 114 -7.75 0.47 20.61
N LEU A 115 -8.55 0.76 19.58
CA LEU A 115 -9.45 -0.19 18.93
C LEU A 115 -8.72 -1.29 18.12
N GLY A 116 -7.38 -1.24 18.06
CA GLY A 116 -6.56 -2.26 17.41
C GLY A 116 -6.33 -2.04 15.91
N HIS A 117 -6.64 -0.85 15.39
CA HIS A 117 -6.40 -0.51 14.00
C HIS A 117 -4.94 -0.10 13.78
N PRO A 118 -4.17 -0.75 12.88
CA PRO A 118 -2.83 -0.30 12.57
C PRO A 118 -2.86 1.08 11.92
N ILE A 119 -1.77 1.84 12.12
CA ILE A 119 -1.60 3.16 11.53
C ILE A 119 -0.17 3.23 10.96
N GLY A 120 -0.06 3.37 9.65
CA GLY A 120 1.18 3.52 8.92
C GLY A 120 1.61 4.97 8.73
N ASN A 121 2.83 5.14 8.23
CA ASN A 121 3.42 6.45 7.94
C ASN A 121 3.03 6.91 6.52
N HIS A 122 2.66 8.19 6.38
CA HIS A 122 2.30 8.81 5.11
C HIS A 122 3.06 10.12 4.81
N THR A 123 4.30 10.21 5.31
CA THR A 123 5.16 11.41 5.29
C THR A 123 4.60 12.63 6.02
N TYR A 124 5.45 13.62 6.31
CA TYR A 124 5.05 14.73 7.16
C TYR A 124 4.23 15.76 6.39
N ASP A 125 4.77 16.26 5.29
CA ASP A 125 4.18 17.25 4.39
C ASP A 125 3.50 16.64 3.16
N HIS A 126 3.19 15.33 3.18
CA HIS A 126 2.63 14.61 2.03
C HIS A 126 3.54 14.72 0.78
N VAL A 127 4.84 14.45 0.94
CA VAL A 127 5.82 14.70 -0.12
C VAL A 127 5.78 13.63 -1.22
N ASN A 128 5.87 14.07 -2.47
CA ASN A 128 6.12 13.22 -3.64
C ASN A 128 7.50 12.56 -3.54
N VAL A 129 7.51 11.29 -3.17
CA VAL A 129 8.76 10.51 -3.02
C VAL A 129 9.47 10.26 -4.36
N TRP A 130 8.76 10.37 -5.49
CA TRP A 130 9.37 10.18 -6.81
C TRP A 130 10.14 11.40 -7.32
N ALA A 131 10.00 12.55 -6.66
CA ALA A 131 10.71 13.76 -7.04
C ALA A 131 12.22 13.57 -7.10
N ARG A 132 12.87 14.20 -8.10
CA ARG A 132 14.33 14.19 -8.26
C ARG A 132 14.96 15.50 -7.82
N LYS A 133 14.19 16.59 -7.77
CA LYS A 133 14.60 17.87 -7.18
C LYS A 133 13.82 18.15 -5.91
N ALA A 134 14.41 18.89 -4.99
CA ALA A 134 13.84 19.10 -3.66
C ALA A 134 12.55 19.92 -3.71
N GLU A 135 12.49 20.93 -4.57
CA GLU A 135 11.30 21.76 -4.82
C GLU A 135 10.13 20.99 -5.46
N GLU A 136 10.40 19.88 -6.14
CA GLU A 136 9.38 19.01 -6.75
C GLU A 136 8.75 18.04 -5.73
N THR A 137 9.32 17.94 -4.52
CA THR A 137 8.80 17.03 -3.49
C THR A 137 7.45 17.50 -2.94
N GLN A 138 7.18 18.80 -2.85
CA GLN A 138 5.89 19.33 -2.46
C GLN A 138 5.79 20.80 -2.87
N TYR A 139 4.67 21.21 -3.45
CA TYR A 139 4.48 22.59 -3.93
C TYR A 139 4.66 23.62 -2.80
N ARG A 140 4.34 23.27 -1.55
CA ARG A 140 4.59 24.12 -0.37
C ARG A 140 6.02 24.67 -0.35
N PHE A 141 7.00 23.89 -0.79
CA PHE A 141 8.40 24.29 -0.81
C PHE A 141 8.74 25.26 -1.94
N THR A 142 7.91 25.38 -2.96
CA THR A 142 7.99 26.49 -3.93
C THR A 142 7.64 27.82 -3.27
N ARG A 143 6.62 27.86 -2.39
CA ARG A 143 6.21 29.08 -1.66
C ARG A 143 7.07 29.37 -0.43
N SER A 144 7.60 28.32 0.20
CA SER A 144 8.40 28.39 1.42
C SER A 144 9.72 27.62 1.27
N PRO A 145 10.61 28.02 0.35
CA PRO A 145 11.85 27.28 0.06
C PRO A 145 12.82 27.21 1.24
N TRP A 146 12.68 28.11 2.22
CA TRP A 146 13.44 28.08 3.47
C TRP A 146 13.10 26.88 4.38
N LEU A 147 12.09 26.08 4.06
CA LEU A 147 11.81 24.84 4.79
C LEU A 147 12.75 23.70 4.37
N ILE A 148 13.22 23.72 3.11
CA ILE A 148 14.11 22.69 2.56
C ILE A 148 15.57 23.15 2.39
N ARG A 149 15.86 24.46 2.38
CA ARG A 149 17.22 25.09 2.38
C ARG A 149 18.38 24.18 1.91
N GLY A 150 18.57 24.08 0.60
CA GLY A 150 19.73 23.40 0.02
C GLY A 150 19.76 21.88 0.19
N LYS A 151 18.73 21.28 0.78
CA LYS A 151 18.57 19.83 0.82
C LYS A 151 18.32 19.28 -0.57
N THR A 152 18.76 18.05 -0.79
CA THR A 152 18.38 17.24 -1.95
C THR A 152 16.97 16.67 -1.78
N ALA A 153 16.36 16.19 -2.87
CA ALA A 153 15.07 15.50 -2.79
C ALA A 153 15.11 14.32 -1.80
N HIS A 154 16.18 13.53 -1.83
CA HIS A 154 16.38 12.39 -0.94
C HIS A 154 16.36 12.81 0.53
N GLN A 155 17.08 13.88 0.90
CA GLN A 155 17.10 14.39 2.27
C GLN A 155 15.72 14.88 2.71
N VAL A 156 15.01 15.61 1.85
CA VAL A 156 13.65 16.08 2.17
C VAL A 156 12.70 14.90 2.40
N ILE A 157 12.76 13.87 1.55
CA ILE A 157 11.94 12.67 1.66
C ILE A 157 12.26 11.90 2.95
N GLN A 158 13.54 11.65 3.22
CA GLN A 158 13.98 10.94 4.43
C GLN A 158 13.53 11.65 5.69
N GLU A 159 13.78 12.96 5.79
CA GLU A 159 13.35 13.74 6.94
C GLU A 159 11.83 13.72 7.13
N ASN A 160 11.06 13.81 6.04
CA ASN A 160 9.60 13.74 6.11
C ASN A 160 9.09 12.40 6.65
N ILE A 161 9.71 11.30 6.25
CA ILE A 161 9.40 9.97 6.77
C ILE A 161 9.76 9.91 8.25
N ARG A 162 11.00 10.27 8.60
CA ARG A 162 11.53 10.19 9.96
C ARG A 162 10.77 11.08 10.94
N MET A 163 10.47 12.32 10.57
CA MET A 163 9.70 13.24 11.41
C MET A 163 8.29 12.72 11.69
N THR A 164 7.65 12.07 10.71
CA THR A 164 6.33 11.47 10.91
C THR A 164 6.40 10.31 11.88
N THR A 165 7.38 9.42 11.73
CA THR A 165 7.61 8.31 12.68
C THR A 165 7.85 8.82 14.10
N LEU A 166 8.70 9.83 14.26
CA LEU A 166 8.98 10.44 15.57
C LEU A 166 7.71 11.07 16.17
N ALA A 167 6.97 11.87 15.39
CA ALA A 167 5.75 12.50 15.87
C ALA A 167 4.69 11.45 16.26
N MET A 168 4.53 10.36 15.50
CA MET A 168 3.57 9.29 15.84
C MET A 168 3.89 8.65 17.18
N ARG A 169 5.17 8.36 17.45
CA ARG A 169 5.64 7.81 18.72
C ARG A 169 5.46 8.81 19.86
N ASP A 170 6.00 10.02 19.71
CA ASP A 170 6.09 10.98 20.80
C ASP A 170 4.73 11.60 21.15
N ARG A 171 3.93 11.93 20.14
CA ARG A 171 2.68 12.68 20.33
C ARG A 171 1.47 11.76 20.56
N ALA A 172 1.45 10.60 19.90
CA ALA A 172 0.29 9.71 19.90
C ALA A 172 0.55 8.38 20.61
N GLY A 173 1.81 8.00 20.87
CA GLY A 173 2.16 6.69 21.45
C GLY A 173 2.02 5.54 20.45
N ILE A 174 2.10 5.84 19.15
CA ILE A 174 1.80 4.89 18.06
C ILE A 174 3.08 4.52 17.34
N GLU A 175 3.36 3.21 17.24
CA GLU A 175 4.42 2.69 16.38
C GLU A 175 3.90 2.55 14.94
N PRO A 176 4.52 3.21 13.94
CA PRO A 176 4.03 3.12 12.57
C PRO A 176 4.06 1.70 12.02
N ASN A 177 2.95 1.25 11.42
CA ASN A 177 2.87 -0.05 10.75
C ASN A 177 2.92 0.13 9.23
N GLY A 178 4.11 0.00 8.64
CA GLY A 178 4.28 0.16 7.19
C GLY A 178 4.23 1.61 6.71
N PHE A 179 4.49 1.77 5.41
CA PHE A 179 4.57 3.07 4.76
C PHE A 179 3.67 3.13 3.53
N ARG A 180 2.96 4.24 3.30
CA ARG A 180 2.26 4.50 2.05
C ARG A 180 2.81 5.75 1.40
N THR A 181 3.10 5.68 0.11
CA THR A 181 3.56 6.85 -0.63
C THR A 181 2.40 7.81 -0.90
N PRO A 182 2.59 9.12 -0.73
CA PRO A 182 1.72 10.13 -1.29
C PRO A 182 1.44 9.94 -2.78
N GLY A 183 0.17 9.75 -3.15
CA GLY A 183 -0.33 9.77 -4.53
C GLY A 183 -0.24 8.47 -5.34
N GLY A 184 0.58 7.49 -4.94
CA GLY A 184 0.74 6.23 -5.67
C GLY A 184 1.40 6.37 -7.06
N SER A 185 1.80 5.24 -7.66
CA SER A 185 2.41 5.19 -8.99
C SER A 185 2.11 3.87 -9.70
N ASN A 186 1.86 3.93 -11.01
CA ASN A 186 1.72 2.74 -11.86
C ASN A 186 2.97 1.85 -11.83
N ALA A 187 4.15 2.49 -11.76
CA ALA A 187 5.45 1.83 -11.75
C ALA A 187 5.89 1.34 -10.36
N ALA A 188 5.13 1.66 -9.31
CA ALA A 188 5.53 1.42 -7.93
C ALA A 188 6.89 2.08 -7.62
N LEU A 189 7.79 1.40 -6.90
CA LEU A 189 9.19 1.80 -6.68
C LEU A 189 10.18 1.12 -7.66
N THR A 190 9.72 0.60 -8.79
CA THR A 190 10.60 -0.01 -9.81
C THR A 190 11.60 1.02 -10.34
N GLY A 191 12.90 0.71 -10.33
CA GLY A 191 13.97 1.66 -10.72
C GLY A 191 14.21 2.78 -9.70
N ARG A 192 13.67 2.62 -8.48
CA ARG A 192 13.90 3.47 -7.31
C ARG A 192 14.44 2.64 -6.15
N GLU A 193 15.48 1.85 -6.41
CA GLU A 193 16.20 1.07 -5.39
C GLU A 193 16.71 1.98 -4.27
N ASP A 194 17.01 3.25 -4.58
CA ASP A 194 17.34 4.29 -3.60
C ASP A 194 16.22 4.55 -2.59
N LEU A 195 14.95 4.55 -3.02
CA LEU A 195 13.80 4.70 -2.13
C LEU A 195 13.49 3.40 -1.39
N GLN A 196 13.63 2.26 -2.06
CA GLN A 196 13.42 0.97 -1.42
C GLN A 196 14.38 0.80 -0.24
N GLN A 197 15.66 1.11 -0.45
CA GLN A 197 16.67 1.05 0.60
C GLN A 197 16.43 2.09 1.69
N LEU A 198 16.06 3.33 1.34
CA LEU A 198 15.70 4.36 2.33
C LEU A 198 14.59 3.85 3.27
N LEU A 199 13.53 3.25 2.73
CA LEU A 199 12.43 2.75 3.55
C LEU A 199 12.86 1.60 4.48
N LEU A 200 13.71 0.70 4.00
CA LEU A 200 14.30 -0.36 4.83
C LEU A 200 15.17 0.23 5.94
N ASP A 201 16.00 1.23 5.62
CA ASP A 201 16.89 1.90 6.57
C ASP A 201 16.11 2.68 7.65
N GLU A 202 14.95 3.24 7.29
CA GLU A 202 14.01 3.86 8.23
C GLU A 202 13.15 2.84 9.01
N GLY A 203 13.37 1.53 8.78
CA GLY A 203 12.78 0.43 9.54
C GLY A 203 11.47 -0.14 8.98
N PHE A 204 11.04 0.28 7.78
CA PHE A 204 9.84 -0.25 7.15
C PHE A 204 10.15 -1.54 6.38
N THR A 205 9.40 -2.60 6.67
CA THR A 205 9.52 -3.89 5.96
C THR A 205 8.60 -4.00 4.74
N TRP A 206 7.64 -3.09 4.61
CA TRP A 206 6.69 -3.07 3.51
C TRP A 206 6.21 -1.65 3.19
N VAL A 207 5.80 -1.47 1.94
CA VAL A 207 5.30 -0.22 1.37
C VAL A 207 4.03 -0.45 0.56
N SER A 208 3.14 0.54 0.55
CA SER A 208 2.03 0.65 -0.39
C SER A 208 2.24 1.87 -1.30
N SER A 209 2.76 1.62 -2.49
CA SER A 209 3.11 2.65 -3.49
C SER A 209 2.54 2.38 -4.87
N LYS A 210 2.31 1.12 -5.23
CA LYS A 210 1.77 0.77 -6.54
C LYS A 210 0.29 1.13 -6.60
N TYR A 211 -0.10 1.96 -7.57
CA TYR A 211 -1.49 2.18 -7.93
C TYR A 211 -1.66 1.79 -9.39
N PRO A 212 -2.29 0.63 -9.71
CA PRO A 212 -2.44 0.18 -11.09
C PRO A 212 -3.27 1.13 -11.96
N ALA A 213 -2.87 1.26 -13.22
CA ALA A 213 -3.61 2.07 -14.20
C ALA A 213 -4.92 1.38 -14.60
N HIS A 214 -5.97 2.19 -14.74
CA HIS A 214 -7.29 1.81 -15.24
C HIS A 214 -7.84 2.91 -16.16
N LYS A 215 -8.86 2.61 -16.97
CA LYS A 215 -9.56 3.64 -17.75
C LYS A 215 -10.29 4.61 -16.82
N THR A 216 -10.56 5.80 -17.34
CA THR A 216 -11.39 6.80 -16.68
C THR A 216 -12.53 7.21 -17.62
N ASN A 217 -13.57 7.82 -17.07
CA ASN A 217 -14.69 8.43 -17.79
C ASN A 217 -14.45 9.93 -17.98
N THR A 218 -15.23 10.55 -18.88
CA THR A 218 -15.36 12.00 -18.92
C THR A 218 -15.93 12.49 -17.58
N PRO A 219 -15.35 13.53 -16.95
CA PRO A 219 -15.85 14.03 -15.68
C PRO A 219 -17.34 14.39 -15.72
N GLY A 220 -18.14 13.78 -14.85
CA GLY A 220 -19.58 14.03 -14.70
C GLY A 220 -20.48 13.14 -15.57
N GLU A 221 -19.90 12.35 -16.47
CA GLU A 221 -20.62 11.30 -17.19
C GLU A 221 -20.60 9.99 -16.38
N MET A 222 -21.62 9.14 -16.58
CA MET A 222 -21.66 7.83 -15.96
C MET A 222 -20.47 6.97 -16.44
N PRO A 223 -19.79 6.22 -15.54
CA PRO A 223 -18.76 5.29 -15.94
C PRO A 223 -19.33 4.19 -16.85
N THR A 224 -18.67 3.93 -17.97
CA THR A 224 -19.11 2.90 -18.92
C THR A 224 -18.75 1.50 -18.42
N PRO A 225 -19.39 0.43 -18.93
CA PRO A 225 -18.99 -0.95 -18.63
C PRO A 225 -17.49 -1.23 -18.86
N ASP A 226 -16.91 -0.59 -19.88
CA ASP A 226 -15.48 -0.65 -20.18
C ASP A 226 -14.58 -0.07 -19.07
N VAL A 227 -15.05 0.97 -18.37
CA VAL A 227 -14.33 1.54 -17.22
C VAL A 227 -14.34 0.53 -16.08
N PHE A 228 -15.49 -0.02 -15.71
CA PHE A 228 -15.60 -1.06 -14.68
C PHE A 228 -14.77 -2.29 -15.01
N ALA A 229 -14.81 -2.78 -16.25
CA ALA A 229 -14.00 -3.90 -16.69
C ALA A 229 -12.49 -3.62 -16.57
N SER A 230 -12.06 -2.39 -16.86
CA SER A 230 -10.65 -2.00 -16.72
C SER A 230 -10.20 -1.92 -15.26
N ILE A 231 -11.08 -1.51 -14.33
CA ILE A 231 -10.81 -1.52 -12.88
C ILE A 231 -10.62 -2.95 -12.40
N LEU A 232 -11.51 -3.86 -12.81
CA LEU A 232 -11.39 -5.28 -12.48
C LEU A 232 -10.08 -5.88 -13.02
N ALA A 233 -9.74 -5.62 -14.28
CA ALA A 233 -8.48 -6.09 -14.87
C ALA A 233 -7.25 -5.54 -14.14
N ALA A 234 -7.30 -4.31 -13.63
CA ALA A 234 -6.20 -3.69 -12.90
C ALA A 234 -5.91 -4.38 -11.54
N HIS A 235 -6.86 -5.12 -10.96
CA HIS A 235 -6.65 -5.88 -9.72
C HIS A 235 -5.64 -7.02 -9.86
N GLU A 236 -5.45 -7.57 -11.06
CA GLU A 236 -4.39 -8.57 -11.32
C GLU A 236 -3.00 -8.01 -11.04
N GLN A 237 -2.82 -6.70 -11.24
CA GLN A 237 -1.57 -5.99 -10.95
C GLN A 237 -1.52 -5.45 -9.51
N ALA A 238 -2.61 -5.56 -8.76
CA ALA A 238 -2.73 -5.12 -7.37
C ALA A 238 -2.38 -6.23 -6.36
N GLN A 239 -1.59 -7.22 -6.77
CA GLN A 239 -1.17 -8.33 -5.90
C GLN A 239 0.16 -8.02 -5.21
N PRO A 240 0.33 -8.34 -3.91
CA PRO A 240 1.60 -8.13 -3.21
C PRO A 240 2.78 -8.84 -3.87
N PHE A 241 3.96 -8.21 -3.83
CA PHE A 241 5.21 -8.80 -4.31
C PHE A 241 6.41 -8.29 -3.51
N VAL A 242 7.57 -8.91 -3.70
CA VAL A 242 8.81 -8.54 -2.99
C VAL A 242 9.81 -7.97 -3.99
N TYR A 243 10.35 -6.78 -3.69
CA TYR A 243 11.43 -6.19 -4.48
C TYR A 243 12.74 -6.98 -4.29
N PRO A 244 13.71 -6.89 -5.22
CA PRO A 244 15.03 -7.50 -5.04
C PRO A 244 15.77 -7.07 -3.77
N THR A 245 15.48 -5.87 -3.26
CA THR A 245 16.01 -5.33 -1.99
C THR A 245 15.42 -6.00 -0.74
N GLY A 246 14.34 -6.78 -0.89
CA GLY A 246 13.62 -7.42 0.21
C GLY A 246 12.41 -6.62 0.74
N LEU A 247 12.25 -5.36 0.33
CA LEU A 247 11.05 -4.57 0.66
C LEU A 247 9.81 -5.22 0.03
N ILE A 248 8.72 -5.32 0.80
CA ILE A 248 7.45 -5.87 0.31
C ILE A 248 6.57 -4.74 -0.24
N GLU A 249 6.09 -4.87 -1.47
CA GLU A 249 5.06 -4.00 -2.03
C GLU A 249 3.67 -4.59 -1.74
N ILE A 250 2.78 -3.77 -1.20
CA ILE A 250 1.36 -4.04 -1.06
C ILE A 250 0.61 -2.98 -1.89
N PRO A 251 0.28 -3.29 -3.16
CA PRO A 251 -0.39 -2.33 -4.04
C PRO A 251 -1.71 -1.82 -3.48
N MET A 252 -2.06 -0.59 -3.86
CA MET A 252 -3.37 -0.01 -3.66
C MET A 252 -4.39 -0.67 -4.61
N SER A 253 -5.62 -0.84 -4.13
CA SER A 253 -6.73 -1.29 -4.97
C SER A 253 -7.30 -0.10 -5.77
N PRO A 254 -7.42 -0.22 -7.11
CA PRO A 254 -8.17 0.72 -7.92
C PRO A 254 -9.68 0.44 -7.81
N ILE A 255 -10.57 1.43 -7.88
CA ILE A 255 -10.37 2.87 -8.07
C ILE A 255 -10.30 3.62 -6.73
N SER A 256 -9.49 4.67 -6.65
CA SER A 256 -9.46 5.57 -5.48
C SER A 256 -10.57 6.62 -5.49
N ASP A 257 -10.83 7.21 -4.33
CA ASP A 257 -11.75 8.35 -4.16
C ASP A 257 -11.38 9.56 -5.02
N VAL A 258 -10.08 9.88 -5.17
CA VAL A 258 -9.58 10.94 -6.05
C VAL A 258 -9.88 10.61 -7.53
N GLY A 259 -9.74 9.36 -7.92
CA GLY A 259 -10.09 8.89 -9.26
C GLY A 259 -11.59 9.01 -9.53
N ALA A 260 -12.42 8.44 -8.65
CA ALA A 260 -13.87 8.36 -8.82
C ALA A 260 -14.56 9.72 -8.60
N PHE A 261 -14.43 10.31 -7.41
CA PHE A 261 -15.23 11.47 -7.01
C PHE A 261 -14.66 12.80 -7.49
N ARG A 262 -13.34 12.98 -7.43
CA ARG A 262 -12.73 14.25 -7.83
C ARG A 262 -12.56 14.36 -9.34
N THR A 263 -11.90 13.36 -9.93
CA THR A 263 -11.56 13.37 -11.35
C THR A 263 -12.77 12.96 -12.19
N GLY A 264 -13.35 11.81 -11.89
CA GLY A 264 -14.49 11.28 -12.63
C GLY A 264 -15.83 11.93 -12.30
N ARG A 265 -15.95 12.62 -11.16
CA ARG A 265 -17.21 13.17 -10.61
C ARG A 265 -18.33 12.13 -10.51
N TRP A 266 -17.98 10.92 -10.07
CA TRP A 266 -18.95 9.83 -9.95
C TRP A 266 -19.97 10.13 -8.87
N GLU A 267 -21.21 9.67 -9.10
CA GLU A 267 -22.21 9.57 -8.05
C GLU A 267 -21.91 8.36 -7.15
N LEU A 268 -22.37 8.41 -5.90
CA LEU A 268 -22.12 7.34 -4.93
C LEU A 268 -22.54 5.96 -5.46
N ASN A 269 -23.70 5.88 -6.14
CA ASN A 269 -24.21 4.63 -6.68
C ASN A 269 -23.30 4.03 -7.77
N ASP A 270 -22.54 4.84 -8.49
CA ASP A 270 -21.60 4.34 -9.50
C ASP A 270 -20.29 3.88 -8.85
N PHE A 271 -19.84 4.56 -7.79
CA PHE A 271 -18.71 4.11 -6.98
C PHE A 271 -19.00 2.76 -6.31
N LEU A 272 -20.19 2.58 -5.75
CA LEU A 272 -20.60 1.33 -5.11
C LEU A 272 -20.65 0.13 -6.08
N LYS A 273 -20.74 0.35 -7.39
CA LYS A 273 -20.63 -0.72 -8.39
C LYS A 273 -19.19 -1.15 -8.67
N SER A 274 -18.21 -0.32 -8.28
CA SER A 274 -16.78 -0.56 -8.55
C SER A 274 -16.01 -1.22 -7.40
N VAL A 275 -16.63 -1.34 -6.23
CA VAL A 275 -16.04 -1.89 -4.99
C VAL A 275 -16.66 -3.22 -4.59
#